data_AF-A0A4S8KSY3-F1
#
_entry.id   AF-A0A4S8KSY3-F1
#
_cell.length_a   1.000
_cell.length_b   1.000
_cell.length_c   1.000
_cell.angle_alpha   90.00
_cell.angle_beta   90.00
_cell.angle_gamma   90.00
#
_symmetry.space_group_name_H-M   'P 1'
#
loop_
_entity.id
_entity.type
_entity.pdbx_description
1 polymer ?
#
loop_
_entity_poly.entity_id
_entity_poly.type
_entity_poly.pdbx_seq_one_letter_code
_entity_poly.pdbx_strand_id
1 'polypeptide(L)'
;MEVDSPYLQYFDSSNPDVFPWRDPRPAEIEQRRALLGDSLLYDVLLQCGNIREADLMYPPLDSVGLNRLLEAITTSSYDTLKKDCLIYYLLKWYMDGRELRFQQDRCISPQFAKLADAYWCLDSGNNVAYAVSLLSDCRLNTDYASKILQAIASAPNTDPYPSYHPLIVKYIRTAKPLLTEPQDLDTYIIALASSNTNSLFDAWQFQRT
;
A
#
# COMPACT_ATOMS: atom_id res chain seq x y z
N MET A 1 31.33 11.49 -8.32
CA MET A 1 30.44 11.26 -9.49
C MET A 1 29.11 10.84 -8.90
N GLU A 2 28.11 11.70 -8.95
CA GLU A 2 26.73 11.26 -8.70
C GLU A 2 26.39 10.28 -9.81
N VAL A 3 26.21 9.01 -9.44
CA VAL A 3 25.78 7.97 -10.39
C VAL A 3 24.26 8.05 -10.36
N ASP A 4 23.68 8.55 -11.43
CA ASP A 4 22.22 8.60 -11.55
C ASP A 4 21.63 7.20 -11.34
N SER A 5 20.54 7.13 -10.57
CA SER A 5 19.88 5.87 -10.29
C SER A 5 19.50 5.15 -11.60
N PRO A 6 19.73 3.83 -11.73
CA PRO A 6 19.35 3.07 -12.93
C PRO A 6 17.84 3.09 -13.21
N TYR A 7 17.04 3.55 -12.24
CA TYR A 7 15.59 3.68 -12.34
C TYR A 7 15.15 5.01 -12.93
N LEU A 8 16.01 6.04 -12.96
CA LEU A 8 15.62 7.40 -13.36
C LEU A 8 15.03 7.45 -14.78
N GLN A 9 15.51 6.58 -15.68
CA GLN A 9 15.00 6.45 -17.06
C GLN A 9 13.51 6.08 -17.18
N TYR A 10 12.88 5.55 -16.12
CA TYR A 10 11.46 5.21 -16.12
C TYR A 10 10.56 6.37 -15.64
N PHE A 11 11.16 7.46 -15.15
CA PHE A 11 10.46 8.63 -14.63
C PHE A 11 10.67 9.81 -15.58
N ASP A 12 9.57 10.42 -16.05
CA ASP A 12 9.61 11.64 -16.85
C ASP A 12 9.79 12.87 -15.94
N SER A 13 10.92 12.93 -15.23
CA SER A 13 11.19 13.97 -14.22
C SER A 13 11.53 15.33 -14.82
N SER A 14 11.80 15.40 -16.13
CA SER A 14 12.14 16.63 -16.85
C SER A 14 10.92 17.47 -17.26
N ASN A 15 9.72 16.87 -17.30
CA ASN A 15 8.50 17.60 -17.64
C ASN A 15 7.67 17.88 -16.39
N PRO A 16 7.67 19.16 -15.96
CA PRO A 16 6.60 19.87 -15.28
C PRO A 16 5.38 19.03 -15.07
N ASP A 17 4.63 18.98 -16.16
CA ASP A 17 3.24 18.57 -16.31
C ASP A 17 2.98 17.08 -16.14
N VAL A 18 4.03 16.26 -16.15
CA VAL A 18 3.90 14.80 -15.99
C VAL A 18 4.32 14.33 -14.59
N PHE A 19 5.08 15.15 -13.84
CA PHE A 19 5.55 14.77 -12.50
C PHE A 19 4.37 14.57 -11.54
N PRO A 20 4.19 13.37 -10.95
CA PRO A 20 2.94 13.00 -10.32
C PRO A 20 2.75 13.59 -8.92
N TRP A 21 3.81 13.91 -8.19
CA TRP A 21 3.73 14.44 -6.82
C TRP A 21 3.67 15.97 -6.79
N ARG A 22 2.72 16.52 -7.54
CA ARG A 22 2.33 17.94 -7.46
C ARG A 22 1.01 18.07 -6.73
N ASP A 23 0.73 19.29 -6.25
CA ASP A 23 -0.52 19.59 -5.55
C ASP A 23 -1.74 19.11 -6.37
N PRO A 24 -2.73 18.47 -5.71
CA PRO A 24 -2.88 18.31 -4.26
C PRO A 24 -2.21 17.05 -3.66
N ARG A 25 -1.51 16.22 -4.46
CA ARG A 25 -1.17 14.85 -4.06
C ARG A 25 -0.26 14.73 -2.83
N PRO A 26 0.80 15.55 -2.65
CA PRO A 26 1.61 15.47 -1.43
C PRO A 26 0.77 15.70 -0.16
N ALA A 27 -0.17 16.65 -0.20
CA ALA A 27 -1.06 16.92 0.93
C ALA A 27 -2.05 15.77 1.17
N GLU A 28 -2.57 15.14 0.12
CA GLU A 28 -3.44 13.95 0.24
C GLU A 28 -2.69 12.77 0.85
N ILE A 29 -1.44 12.53 0.42
CA ILE A 29 -0.58 11.48 0.97
C ILE A 29 -0.30 11.74 2.46
N GLU A 30 -0.04 12.99 2.85
CA GLU A 30 0.19 13.35 4.25
C GLU A 30 -1.07 13.22 5.11
N GLN A 31 -2.22 13.67 4.61
CA GLN A 31 -3.50 13.46 5.29
C GLN A 31 -3.79 11.97 5.48
N ARG A 32 -3.48 11.17 4.45
CA ARG A 32 -3.67 9.73 4.49
C ARG A 32 -2.72 9.07 5.48
N ARG A 33 -1.46 9.52 5.55
CA ARG A 33 -0.47 9.09 6.55
C ARG A 33 -0.97 9.35 7.98
N ALA A 34 -1.50 10.53 8.26
CA ALA A 34 -2.08 10.86 9.56
C ALA A 34 -3.26 9.93 9.93
N LEU A 35 -4.14 9.60 8.97
CA LEU A 35 -5.25 8.65 9.18
C LEU A 35 -4.78 7.20 9.44
N LEU A 36 -3.56 6.88 9.04
CA LEU A 36 -2.95 5.56 9.23
C LEU A 36 -1.97 5.56 10.41
N GLY A 37 -2.07 6.48 11.36
CA GLY A 37 -1.20 6.52 12.53
C GLY A 37 0.23 6.92 12.16
N ASP A 38 0.35 8.03 11.43
CA ASP A 38 1.60 8.68 11.05
C ASP A 38 2.58 7.82 10.23
N SER A 39 2.06 6.82 9.54
CA SER A 39 2.87 5.96 8.67
C SER A 39 2.01 5.30 7.60
N LEU A 40 2.55 5.14 6.40
CA LEU A 40 1.95 4.38 5.30
C LEU A 40 2.54 2.96 5.22
N LEU A 41 1.91 2.05 4.49
CA LEU A 41 2.53 0.75 4.17
C LEU A 41 3.84 0.96 3.43
N TYR A 42 3.89 1.91 2.50
CA TYR A 42 5.10 2.26 1.78
C TYR A 42 6.22 2.76 2.71
N ASP A 43 5.89 3.56 3.73
CA ASP A 43 6.88 4.01 4.72
C ASP A 43 7.47 2.82 5.49
N VAL A 44 6.63 1.84 5.88
CA VAL A 44 7.07 0.60 6.52
C VAL A 44 8.00 -0.21 5.60
N LEU A 45 7.68 -0.30 4.31
CA LEU A 45 8.53 -1.00 3.34
C LEU A 45 9.89 -0.30 3.17
N LEU A 46 9.92 1.03 3.09
CA LEU A 46 11.17 1.78 3.02
C LEU A 46 12.02 1.54 4.27
N GLN A 47 11.43 1.60 5.45
CA GLN A 47 12.10 1.33 6.73
C GLN A 47 12.67 -0.10 6.80
N CYS A 48 11.92 -1.11 6.36
CA CYS A 48 12.40 -2.49 6.29
C CYS A 48 13.60 -2.66 5.33
N GLY A 49 13.74 -1.79 4.32
CA GLY A 49 14.91 -1.70 3.44
C GLY A 49 16.10 -0.93 4.03
N ASN A 50 16.01 -0.52 5.30
CA ASN A 50 16.97 0.35 5.99
C ASN A 50 17.11 1.73 5.30
N ILE A 51 16.06 2.19 4.62
CA ILE A 51 15.94 3.56 4.12
C ILE A 51 15.43 4.41 5.28
N ARG A 52 16.33 5.15 5.92
CA ARG A 52 16.01 6.01 7.07
C ARG A 52 15.24 7.25 6.61
N GLU A 53 14.46 7.85 7.52
CA GLU A 53 13.71 9.09 7.25
C GLU A 53 12.77 8.94 6.04
N ALA A 54 12.10 7.79 5.95
CA ALA A 54 11.18 7.45 4.85
C ALA A 54 10.05 8.49 4.68
N ASP A 55 9.56 9.03 5.80
CA ASP A 55 8.57 10.10 5.90
C ASP A 55 9.05 11.42 5.31
N LEU A 56 10.36 11.71 5.34
CA LEU A 56 10.96 12.89 4.73
C LEU A 56 11.30 12.69 3.25
N MET A 57 11.49 11.45 2.80
CA MET A 57 11.82 11.13 1.41
C MET A 57 10.59 10.89 0.51
N TYR A 58 9.48 10.45 1.10
CA TYR A 58 8.25 10.16 0.38
C TYR A 58 7.07 10.97 0.95
N PRO A 59 6.28 11.66 0.10
CA PRO A 59 6.40 11.75 -1.36
C PRO A 59 7.51 12.73 -1.80
N PRO A 60 8.18 12.48 -2.94
CA PRO A 60 9.15 13.43 -3.47
C PRO A 60 8.45 14.67 -4.01
N LEU A 61 8.86 15.88 -3.59
CA LEU A 61 8.21 17.13 -3.97
C LEU A 61 8.67 17.67 -5.34
N ASP A 62 9.83 17.23 -5.82
CA ASP A 62 10.42 17.63 -7.08
C ASP A 62 11.30 16.51 -7.66
N SER A 63 11.90 16.76 -8.83
CA SER A 63 12.78 15.80 -9.50
C SER A 63 14.05 15.48 -8.69
N VAL A 64 14.54 16.41 -7.88
CA VAL A 64 15.71 16.22 -7.02
C VAL A 64 15.38 15.29 -5.86
N GLY A 65 14.25 15.50 -5.19
CA GLY A 65 13.71 14.63 -4.16
C GLY A 65 13.43 13.24 -4.69
N LEU A 66 12.91 13.12 -5.91
CA LEU A 66 12.72 11.83 -6.57
C LEU A 66 14.07 11.14 -6.78
N ASN A 67 15.09 11.82 -7.32
CA ASN A 67 16.40 11.20 -7.54
C ASN A 67 17.02 10.68 -6.23
N ARG A 68 16.90 11.46 -5.14
CA ARG A 68 17.35 11.04 -3.80
C ARG A 68 16.62 9.79 -3.32
N LEU A 69 15.30 9.71 -3.47
CA LEU A 69 14.53 8.53 -3.11
C LEU A 69 14.93 7.31 -3.96
N LEU A 70 15.13 7.48 -5.27
CA LEU A 70 15.57 6.42 -6.17
C LEU A 70 16.98 5.91 -5.83
N GLU A 71 17.90 6.81 -5.48
CA GLU A 71 19.23 6.46 -5.01
C GLU A 71 19.19 5.70 -3.68
N ALA A 72 18.35 6.15 -2.73
CA ALA A 72 18.15 5.47 -1.46
C ALA A 72 17.58 4.05 -1.66
N ILE A 73 16.62 3.88 -2.57
CA ILE A 73 16.11 2.54 -2.95
C ILE A 73 17.23 1.70 -3.58
N THR A 74 18.02 2.28 -4.48
CA THR A 74 19.12 1.58 -5.18
C THR A 74 20.17 1.06 -4.19
N THR A 75 20.50 1.87 -3.18
CA THR A 75 21.54 1.58 -2.16
C THR A 75 21.00 0.84 -0.92
N SER A 76 19.68 0.60 -0.85
CA SER A 76 19.04 -0.12 0.26
C SER A 76 19.53 -1.57 0.41
N SER A 77 19.23 -2.16 1.58
CA SER A 77 19.59 -3.54 1.93
C SER A 77 18.80 -4.61 1.16
N TYR A 78 17.81 -4.20 0.38
CA TYR A 78 16.96 -5.11 -0.36
C TYR A 78 17.67 -5.78 -1.54
N ASP A 79 17.16 -6.96 -1.89
CA ASP A 79 17.48 -7.61 -3.16
C ASP A 79 16.89 -6.82 -4.35
N THR A 80 17.29 -7.19 -5.56
CA THR A 80 16.88 -6.48 -6.78
C THR A 80 15.36 -6.51 -6.98
N LEU A 81 14.70 -7.62 -6.65
CA LEU A 81 13.27 -7.78 -6.86
C LEU A 81 12.47 -6.86 -5.94
N LYS A 82 12.82 -6.78 -4.65
CA LYS A 82 12.16 -5.87 -3.71
C LYS A 82 12.38 -4.41 -4.07
N LYS A 83 13.59 -4.04 -4.52
CA LYS A 83 13.87 -2.69 -5.05
C LYS A 83 12.95 -2.39 -6.24
N ASP A 84 12.86 -3.31 -7.20
CA ASP A 84 11.99 -3.15 -8.36
C ASP A 84 10.51 -3.03 -7.96
N CYS A 85 10.03 -3.74 -6.93
CA CYS A 85 8.67 -3.58 -6.41
C CYS A 85 8.41 -2.18 -5.82
N LEU A 86 9.38 -1.58 -5.12
CA LEU A 86 9.26 -0.20 -4.62
C LEU A 86 9.19 0.79 -5.78
N ILE A 87 9.99 0.58 -6.84
CA ILE A 87 9.95 1.42 -8.03
C ILE A 87 8.62 1.26 -8.78
N TYR A 88 8.14 0.03 -8.94
CA TYR A 88 6.83 -0.25 -9.53
C TYR A 88 5.72 0.51 -8.79
N TYR A 89 5.74 0.48 -7.45
CA TYR A 89 4.80 1.25 -6.61
C TYR A 89 4.86 2.76 -6.92
N LEU A 90 6.05 3.35 -7.04
CA LEU A 90 6.21 4.77 -7.37
C LEU A 90 5.67 5.09 -8.77
N LEU A 91 5.95 4.23 -9.76
CA LEU A 91 5.48 4.42 -11.13
C LEU A 91 3.96 4.41 -11.24
N LYS A 92 3.24 3.71 -10.35
CA LYS A 92 1.77 3.76 -10.32
C LYS A 92 1.25 5.18 -10.19
N TRP A 93 1.91 6.08 -9.48
CA TRP A 93 1.41 7.45 -9.31
C TRP A 93 1.24 8.24 -10.62
N TYR A 94 1.83 7.80 -11.72
CA TYR A 94 1.60 8.38 -13.05
C TYR A 94 0.22 8.03 -13.63
N MET A 95 -0.38 6.89 -13.24
CA MET A 95 -1.70 6.44 -13.69
C MET A 95 -1.84 6.33 -15.22
N ASP A 96 -0.74 6.04 -15.92
CA ASP A 96 -0.67 5.94 -17.38
C ASP A 96 -0.27 4.54 -17.89
N GLY A 97 -0.10 3.58 -16.98
CA GLY A 97 0.22 2.19 -17.29
C GLY A 97 1.72 1.91 -17.49
N ARG A 98 2.60 2.90 -17.28
CA ARG A 98 4.06 2.71 -17.41
C ARG A 98 4.62 1.65 -16.45
N GLU A 99 3.97 1.44 -15.31
CA GLU A 99 4.32 0.40 -14.34
C GLU A 99 4.22 -0.99 -14.96
N LEU A 100 3.31 -1.22 -15.91
CA LEU A 100 3.13 -2.52 -16.57
C LEU A 100 4.29 -2.85 -17.49
N ARG A 101 4.81 -1.84 -18.21
CA ARG A 101 6.01 -1.99 -19.02
C ARG A 101 7.22 -2.27 -18.13
N PHE A 102 7.37 -1.51 -17.05
CA PHE A 102 8.44 -1.74 -16.08
C PHE A 102 8.38 -3.16 -15.47
N GLN A 103 7.18 -3.65 -15.15
CA GLN A 103 6.96 -5.02 -14.68
C GLN A 103 7.50 -6.06 -15.66
N GLN A 104 7.26 -5.88 -16.96
CA GLN A 104 7.75 -6.76 -18.02
C GLN A 104 9.28 -6.66 -18.17
N ASP A 105 9.81 -5.44 -18.27
CA ASP A 105 11.24 -5.17 -18.46
C ASP A 105 12.10 -5.72 -17.31
N ARG A 106 11.55 -5.70 -16.09
CA ARG A 106 12.21 -6.19 -14.86
C ARG A 106 11.80 -7.61 -14.47
N CYS A 107 10.95 -8.26 -15.25
CA CYS A 107 10.43 -9.61 -14.97
C CYS A 107 9.82 -9.75 -13.57
N ILE A 108 9.13 -8.72 -13.07
CA ILE A 108 8.47 -8.77 -11.76
C ILE A 108 7.31 -9.75 -11.83
N SER A 109 7.40 -10.82 -11.05
CA SER A 109 6.35 -11.84 -11.00
C SER A 109 4.99 -11.20 -10.64
N PRO A 110 3.87 -11.64 -11.27
CA PRO A 110 2.54 -11.07 -11.03
C PRO A 110 2.12 -11.04 -9.56
N GLN A 111 2.65 -11.93 -8.72
CA GLN A 111 2.34 -11.95 -7.28
C GLN A 111 2.87 -10.69 -6.58
N PHE A 112 4.10 -10.30 -6.85
CA PHE A 112 4.70 -9.11 -6.24
C PHE A 112 4.10 -7.83 -6.79
N ALA A 113 3.78 -7.78 -8.09
CA ALA A 113 3.08 -6.65 -8.68
C ALA A 113 1.69 -6.47 -8.06
N LYS A 114 0.91 -7.55 -7.89
CA LYS A 114 -0.38 -7.50 -7.19
C LYS A 114 -0.28 -7.05 -5.75
N LEU A 115 0.76 -7.47 -5.02
CA LEU A 115 0.98 -7.02 -3.65
C LEU A 115 1.28 -5.52 -3.61
N ALA A 116 2.14 -5.03 -4.50
CA ALA A 116 2.45 -3.61 -4.64
C ALA A 116 1.21 -2.79 -5.06
N ASP A 117 0.39 -3.32 -5.97
CA ASP A 117 -0.90 -2.71 -6.35
C ASP A 117 -1.84 -2.59 -5.16
N ALA A 118 -1.95 -3.65 -4.35
CA ALA A 118 -2.79 -3.65 -3.17
C ALA A 118 -2.33 -2.60 -2.15
N TYR A 119 -1.03 -2.55 -1.85
CA TYR A 119 -0.48 -1.55 -0.94
C TYR A 119 -0.67 -0.13 -1.46
N TRP A 120 -0.49 0.10 -2.77
CA TRP A 120 -0.71 1.40 -3.37
C TRP A 120 -2.18 1.84 -3.25
N CYS A 121 -3.13 0.95 -3.48
CA CYS A 121 -4.55 1.23 -3.30
C CYS A 121 -4.90 1.54 -1.83
N LEU A 122 -4.29 0.85 -0.87
CA LEU A 122 -4.50 1.09 0.56
C LEU A 122 -3.94 2.44 1.03
N ASP A 123 -2.71 2.75 0.61
CA ASP A 123 -1.99 3.98 0.96
C ASP A 123 -2.51 5.20 0.22
N SER A 124 -3.04 5.06 -0.99
CA SER A 124 -3.71 6.17 -1.69
C SER A 124 -5.18 6.33 -1.28
N GLY A 125 -5.77 5.30 -0.65
CA GLY A 125 -7.21 5.23 -0.39
C GLY A 125 -8.05 4.97 -1.65
N ASN A 126 -7.42 4.78 -2.81
CA ASN A 126 -8.11 4.56 -4.07
C ASN A 126 -8.45 3.08 -4.26
N ASN A 127 -9.73 2.80 -4.47
CA ASN A 127 -10.23 1.45 -4.78
C ASN A 127 -9.79 0.39 -3.77
N VAL A 128 -10.03 0.65 -2.48
CA VAL A 128 -9.70 -0.27 -1.37
C VAL A 128 -10.35 -1.65 -1.55
N ALA A 129 -11.54 -1.72 -2.14
CA ALA A 129 -12.20 -3.00 -2.44
C ALA A 129 -11.39 -3.88 -3.41
N TYR A 130 -10.78 -3.27 -4.43
CA TYR A 130 -9.86 -3.95 -5.33
C TYR A 130 -8.62 -4.42 -4.58
N ALA A 131 -8.03 -3.59 -3.72
CA ALA A 131 -6.91 -4.00 -2.88
C ALA A 131 -7.23 -5.25 -2.05
N VAL A 132 -8.39 -5.28 -1.38
CA VAL A 132 -8.83 -6.45 -0.62
C VAL A 132 -9.00 -7.67 -1.50
N SER A 133 -9.50 -7.51 -2.73
CA SER A 133 -9.61 -8.63 -3.68
C SER A 133 -8.25 -9.21 -4.09
N LEU A 134 -7.22 -8.36 -4.21
CA LEU A 134 -5.86 -8.79 -4.49
C LEU A 134 -5.26 -9.54 -3.28
N LEU A 135 -5.47 -9.00 -2.08
CA LEU A 135 -4.99 -9.61 -0.82
C LEU A 135 -5.70 -10.91 -0.46
N SER A 136 -6.84 -11.23 -1.08
CA SER A 136 -7.49 -12.53 -0.92
C SER A 136 -6.72 -13.71 -1.54
N ASP A 137 -5.65 -13.46 -2.32
CA ASP A 137 -4.78 -14.51 -2.85
C ASP A 137 -3.86 -15.06 -1.73
N CYS A 138 -4.11 -16.30 -1.31
CA CYS A 138 -3.40 -16.95 -0.19
C CYS A 138 -1.89 -17.15 -0.43
N ARG A 139 -1.40 -16.93 -1.65
CA ARG A 139 0.03 -17.02 -1.97
C ARG A 139 0.78 -15.72 -1.69
N LEU A 140 0.06 -14.63 -1.45
CA LEU A 140 0.68 -13.36 -1.07
C LEU A 140 1.05 -13.40 0.40
N ASN A 141 2.30 -13.05 0.71
CA ASN A 141 2.70 -12.87 2.09
C ASN A 141 2.16 -11.53 2.59
N THR A 142 1.38 -11.55 3.67
CA THR A 142 0.74 -10.36 4.26
C THR A 142 1.25 -10.12 5.69
N ASP A 143 2.52 -9.76 5.82
CA ASP A 143 3.20 -9.56 7.10
C ASP A 143 2.71 -8.30 7.88
N TYR A 144 1.88 -7.45 7.25
CA TYR A 144 1.44 -6.16 7.81
C TYR A 144 -0.07 -6.11 8.10
N ALA A 145 -0.61 -7.17 8.69
CA ALA A 145 -2.04 -7.36 8.91
C ALA A 145 -2.72 -6.17 9.61
N SER A 146 -2.17 -5.70 10.73
CA SER A 146 -2.73 -4.58 11.49
C SER A 146 -2.79 -3.30 10.67
N LYS A 147 -1.73 -3.03 9.89
CA LYS A 147 -1.65 -1.86 9.02
C LYS A 147 -2.65 -1.93 7.86
N ILE A 148 -2.82 -3.11 7.28
CA ILE A 148 -3.82 -3.37 6.24
C ILE A 148 -5.23 -3.17 6.81
N LEU A 149 -5.52 -3.68 8.00
CA LEU A 149 -6.82 -3.49 8.66
C LEU A 149 -7.10 -2.02 8.94
N GLN A 150 -6.12 -1.29 9.46
CA GLN A 150 -6.22 0.16 9.66
C GLN A 150 -6.49 0.89 8.34
N ALA A 151 -5.81 0.52 7.25
CA ALA A 151 -6.01 1.13 5.94
C ALA A 151 -7.41 0.87 5.37
N ILE A 152 -7.95 -0.33 5.57
CA ILE A 152 -9.33 -0.67 5.20
C ILE A 152 -10.33 0.09 6.06
N ALA A 153 -10.11 0.17 7.38
CA ALA A 153 -11.00 0.85 8.33
C ALA A 153 -11.07 2.37 8.09
N SER A 154 -9.96 2.97 7.68
CA SER A 154 -9.86 4.39 7.32
C SER A 154 -10.29 4.69 5.88
N ALA A 155 -10.77 3.70 5.11
CA ALA A 155 -11.11 3.89 3.70
C ALA A 155 -12.28 4.88 3.53
N PRO A 156 -12.25 5.76 2.51
CA PRO A 156 -13.38 6.61 2.18
C PRO A 156 -14.57 5.75 1.74
N ASN A 157 -15.77 6.10 2.23
CA ASN A 157 -17.00 5.45 1.78
C ASN A 157 -17.17 5.72 0.28
N THR A 158 -17.19 4.67 -0.53
CA THR A 158 -17.27 4.73 -1.99
C THR A 158 -18.31 3.72 -2.47
N ASP A 159 -19.16 4.08 -3.43
CA ASP A 159 -20.14 3.17 -4.04
C ASP A 159 -19.39 1.98 -4.71
N PRO A 160 -19.72 0.69 -4.45
CA PRO A 160 -20.88 0.11 -3.75
C PRO A 160 -20.65 -0.28 -2.28
N TYR A 161 -19.60 0.21 -1.65
CA TYR A 161 -19.25 -0.05 -0.26
C TYR A 161 -19.54 1.16 0.62
N PRO A 162 -20.79 1.31 1.13
CA PRO A 162 -21.16 2.42 2.02
C PRO A 162 -20.48 2.34 3.39
N SER A 163 -19.79 1.24 3.68
CA SER A 163 -19.01 1.01 4.89
C SER A 163 -17.85 0.06 4.60
N TYR A 164 -16.76 0.20 5.37
CA TYR A 164 -15.59 -0.66 5.31
C TYR A 164 -15.81 -2.06 5.94
N HIS A 165 -16.85 -2.27 6.74
CA HIS A 165 -17.03 -3.52 7.49
C HIS A 165 -17.04 -4.79 6.61
N PRO A 166 -17.74 -4.85 5.46
CA PRO A 166 -17.72 -6.03 4.60
C PRO A 166 -16.33 -6.32 4.02
N LEU A 167 -15.51 -5.29 3.80
CA LEU A 167 -14.15 -5.44 3.29
C LEU A 167 -13.21 -6.05 4.33
N ILE A 168 -13.35 -5.64 5.60
CA ILE A 168 -12.61 -6.23 6.72
C ILE A 168 -12.96 -7.71 6.88
N VAL A 169 -14.25 -8.04 6.89
CA VAL A 169 -14.70 -9.43 6.99
C VAL A 169 -14.18 -10.26 5.81
N LYS A 170 -14.24 -9.73 4.59
CA LYS A 170 -13.70 -10.40 3.40
C LYS A 170 -12.19 -10.64 3.52
N TYR A 171 -11.42 -9.63 3.89
CA TYR A 171 -9.97 -9.74 4.05
C TYR A 171 -9.62 -10.82 5.08
N ILE A 172 -10.18 -10.76 6.28
CA ILE A 172 -9.86 -11.70 7.36
C ILE A 172 -10.26 -13.14 6.99
N ARG A 173 -11.45 -13.33 6.39
CA ARG A 173 -11.91 -14.68 6.00
C ARG A 173 -11.09 -15.30 4.87
N THR A 174 -10.54 -14.49 3.96
CA THR A 174 -9.82 -14.96 2.77
C THR A 174 -8.32 -15.07 3.01
N ALA A 175 -7.68 -14.00 3.51
CA ALA A 175 -6.25 -13.95 3.76
C ALA A 175 -5.85 -14.66 5.05
N LYS A 176 -6.78 -14.80 6.02
CA LYS A 176 -6.55 -15.39 7.35
C LYS A 176 -5.27 -14.86 8.02
N PRO A 177 -5.10 -13.53 8.12
CA PRO A 177 -3.93 -12.96 8.78
C PRO A 177 -3.90 -13.35 10.26
N LEU A 178 -2.71 -13.36 10.84
CA LEU A 178 -2.56 -13.51 12.28
C LEU A 178 -3.00 -12.21 12.96
N LEU A 179 -4.05 -12.28 13.78
CA LEU A 179 -4.55 -11.14 14.55
C LEU A 179 -4.02 -11.24 15.99
N THR A 180 -2.91 -10.55 16.27
CA THR A 180 -2.30 -10.53 17.62
C THR A 180 -2.73 -9.32 18.44
N GLU A 181 -2.98 -8.18 17.79
CA GLU A 181 -3.26 -6.93 18.48
C GLU A 181 -4.73 -6.85 18.92
N PRO A 182 -5.02 -6.41 20.16
CA PRO A 182 -6.40 -6.27 20.64
C PRO A 182 -7.26 -5.36 19.74
N GLN A 183 -6.66 -4.30 19.20
CA GLN A 183 -7.35 -3.36 18.30
C GLN A 183 -7.80 -4.02 16.99
N ASP A 184 -7.01 -4.97 16.47
CA ASP A 184 -7.36 -5.70 15.25
C ASP A 184 -8.55 -6.63 15.50
N LEU A 185 -8.59 -7.27 16.66
CA LEU A 185 -9.70 -8.12 17.09
C LEU A 185 -10.97 -7.30 17.29
N ASP A 186 -10.89 -6.15 17.97
CA ASP A 186 -12.02 -5.25 18.17
C ASP A 186 -12.58 -4.77 16.83
N THR A 187 -11.70 -4.36 15.92
CA THR A 187 -12.07 -3.93 14.57
C THR A 187 -12.81 -5.04 13.82
N TYR A 188 -12.33 -6.29 13.92
CA TYR A 188 -12.99 -7.43 13.30
C TYR A 188 -14.35 -7.74 13.95
N ILE A 189 -14.46 -7.72 15.28
CA ILE A 189 -15.71 -7.96 16.00
C ILE A 189 -16.76 -6.93 15.62
N ILE A 190 -16.39 -5.64 15.57
CA ILE A 190 -17.28 -4.57 15.12
C ILE A 190 -17.71 -4.82 13.67
N ALA A 191 -16.78 -5.18 12.78
CA ALA A 191 -17.09 -5.47 11.39
C ALA A 191 -18.04 -6.67 11.22
N LEU A 192 -17.86 -7.73 12.02
CA LEU A 192 -18.80 -8.84 12.09
C LEU A 192 -20.16 -8.37 12.57
N ALA A 193 -20.22 -7.61 13.67
CA ALA A 193 -21.46 -7.10 14.26
C ALA A 193 -22.28 -6.25 13.26
N SER A 194 -21.61 -5.47 12.42
CA SER A 194 -22.25 -4.60 11.42
C SER A 194 -22.62 -5.32 10.10
N SER A 195 -22.21 -6.57 9.90
CA SER A 195 -22.50 -7.33 8.66
C SER A 195 -23.87 -8.02 8.72
N ASN A 196 -24.84 -7.45 8.01
CA ASN A 196 -26.29 -7.58 8.23
C ASN A 196 -26.98 -8.96 8.01
N THR A 197 -26.28 -10.09 7.92
CA THR A 197 -26.94 -11.37 7.56
C THR A 197 -26.72 -12.56 8.48
N ASN A 198 -25.75 -12.56 9.41
CA ASN A 198 -25.60 -13.56 10.50
C ASN A 198 -24.61 -13.09 11.61
N SER A 199 -24.42 -11.77 11.65
CA SER A 199 -23.40 -11.00 12.38
C SER A 199 -23.11 -11.46 13.83
N LEU A 200 -24.16 -11.68 14.62
CA LEU A 200 -24.05 -11.86 16.07
C LEU A 200 -23.63 -13.28 16.44
N PHE A 201 -24.05 -14.28 15.66
CA PHE A 201 -23.65 -15.67 15.85
C PHE A 201 -22.21 -15.90 15.44
N ASP A 202 -21.79 -15.32 14.31
CA ASP A 202 -20.41 -15.38 13.82
C ASP A 202 -19.43 -14.71 14.81
N ALA A 203 -19.80 -13.53 15.35
CA ALA A 203 -19.01 -12.85 16.37
C ALA A 203 -18.91 -13.67 17.68
N TRP A 204 -20.02 -14.25 18.13
CA TRP A 204 -20.06 -15.09 19.32
C TRP A 204 -19.24 -16.37 19.16
N GLN A 205 -19.26 -17.00 17.99
CA GLN A 205 -18.48 -18.21 17.72
C GLN A 205 -16.98 -17.93 17.73
N PHE A 206 -16.54 -16.80 17.17
CA PHE A 206 -15.13 -16.40 17.17
C PHE A 206 -14.56 -16.17 18.58
N GLN A 207 -15.34 -15.57 19.50
CA GLN A 207 -14.91 -15.36 20.89
C GLN A 207 -14.55 -16.67 21.63
N ARG A 208 -15.06 -17.81 21.15
CA ARG A 208 -14.93 -19.11 21.83
C ARG A 208 -13.83 -20.02 21.27
N THR A 209 -13.19 -19.63 20.17
CA THR A 209 -12.03 -20.32 19.57
C THR A 209 -10.73 -19.63 19.95
#